data_AF-A0A7C5M577-F1
#
_entry.id   AF-A0A7C5M577-F1
#
_cell.length_a   1.000
_cell.length_b   1.000
_cell.length_c   1.000
_cell.angle_alpha   90.00
_cell.angle_beta   90.00
_cell.angle_gamma   90.00
#
_symmetry.space_group_name_H-M   'P 1'
#
loop_
_entity.id
_entity.type
_entity.pdbx_description
1 polymer ?
#
loop_
_entity_poly.entity_id
_entity_poly.type
_entity_poly.pdbx_seq_one_letter_code
_entity_poly.pdbx_strand_id
1 'polypeptide(L)'
;GAEVPSLSRQQALETARLFLGAVRQAAQVYRRIVQLRQGRPFVTEVSMDETSEPQTPAQLLVILAALADERVPLQTIAPKFTGRFNKGVDYQGDVGQFEREFRGGVAVLSYAVKRYGLPGNLKLSVHSGSDKFSIYPAIRRVLLDSGAGVHLKTAGTTWLEELIGLAEAGGEGLTIAKEIYRGAWEHREELCAPYAAVIDIDPERLPSPQEVDSWSGERFASALRHNPANPGYNPHLRQLLHVGYKIAALMGDRYLEALERYREPVARNVTQNLFERHIAPVFLGA
;
A
#
# COMPACT_ATOMS: atom_id res chain seq x y z
N GLY A 1 -10.54 -11.44 25.46
CA GLY A 1 -11.32 -10.55 24.57
C GLY A 1 -10.63 -9.21 24.53
N ALA A 2 -10.43 -8.62 23.35
CA ALA A 2 -9.74 -7.35 23.26
C ALA A 2 -10.54 -6.24 23.96
N GLU A 3 -9.86 -5.44 24.79
CA GLU A 3 -10.48 -4.34 25.53
C GLU A 3 -10.88 -3.22 24.58
N VAL A 4 -12.13 -2.78 24.69
CA VAL A 4 -12.63 -1.60 23.99
C VAL A 4 -11.97 -0.38 24.64
N PRO A 5 -11.38 0.56 23.86
CA PRO A 5 -10.71 1.71 24.44
C PRO A 5 -11.68 2.55 25.28
N SER A 6 -11.24 2.97 26.47
CA SER A 6 -11.97 3.96 27.24
C SER A 6 -11.93 5.31 26.51
N LEU A 7 -13.08 5.98 26.44
CA LEU A 7 -13.23 7.25 25.72
C LEU A 7 -13.94 8.24 26.62
N SER A 8 -13.26 9.32 27.00
CA SER A 8 -13.89 10.42 27.73
C SER A 8 -14.80 11.24 26.82
N ARG A 9 -15.77 11.94 27.41
CA ARG A 9 -16.64 12.86 26.67
C ARG A 9 -15.84 13.93 25.92
N GLN A 10 -14.75 14.41 26.51
CA GLN A 10 -13.89 15.40 25.89
C GLN A 10 -13.17 14.83 24.65
N GLN A 11 -12.56 13.65 24.77
CA GLN A 11 -11.89 12.98 23.64
C GLN A 11 -12.86 12.68 22.50
N ALA A 12 -14.10 12.29 22.83
CA ALA A 12 -15.16 12.08 21.84
C ALA A 12 -15.49 13.38 21.08
N LEU A 13 -15.65 14.50 21.79
CA LEU A 13 -15.95 15.81 21.19
C LEU A 13 -14.79 16.32 20.31
N GLU A 14 -13.56 16.19 20.77
CA GLU A 14 -12.37 16.58 20.01
C GLU A 14 -12.24 15.75 18.73
N THR A 15 -12.41 14.43 18.83
CA THR A 15 -12.43 13.54 17.67
C THR A 15 -13.55 13.90 16.70
N ALA A 16 -14.76 14.14 17.21
CA ALA A 16 -15.89 14.49 16.36
C ALA A 16 -15.65 15.81 15.61
N ARG A 17 -15.03 16.82 16.25
CA ARG A 17 -14.67 18.08 15.57
C ARG A 17 -13.70 17.86 14.41
N LEU A 18 -12.76 16.93 14.54
CA LEU A 18 -11.80 16.62 13.50
C LEU A 18 -12.42 15.83 12.33
N PHE A 19 -13.23 14.82 12.62
CA PHE A 19 -13.60 13.83 11.60
C PHE A 19 -15.05 13.92 11.09
N LEU A 20 -15.97 14.57 11.79
CA LEU A 20 -17.39 14.55 11.40
C LEU A 20 -17.64 15.23 10.05
N GLY A 21 -16.86 16.27 9.72
CA GLY A 21 -16.90 16.91 8.41
C GLY A 21 -16.51 15.95 7.28
N ALA A 22 -15.40 15.23 7.45
CA ALA A 22 -14.92 14.23 6.49
C ALA A 22 -15.90 13.05 6.35
N VAL A 23 -16.47 12.57 7.46
CA VAL A 23 -17.50 11.52 7.47
C VAL A 23 -18.74 11.94 6.67
N ARG A 24 -19.23 13.17 6.87
CA ARG A 24 -20.37 13.71 6.11
C ARG A 24 -20.07 13.80 4.61
N GLN A 25 -18.85 14.22 4.24
CA GLN A 25 -18.43 14.24 2.84
C GLN A 25 -18.37 12.82 2.24
N ALA A 26 -17.79 11.85 2.96
CA ALA A 26 -17.76 10.46 2.53
C ALA A 26 -19.19 9.90 2.33
N ALA A 27 -20.12 10.23 3.22
CA ALA A 27 -21.52 9.83 3.11
C ALA A 27 -22.24 10.48 1.91
N GLN A 28 -21.94 11.75 1.61
CA GLN A 28 -22.45 12.42 0.40
C GLN A 28 -21.95 11.74 -0.88
N VAL A 29 -20.66 11.41 -0.95
CA VAL A 29 -20.06 10.68 -2.07
C VAL A 29 -20.69 9.30 -2.22
N TYR A 30 -20.84 8.55 -1.12
CA TYR A 30 -21.51 7.25 -1.11
C TYR A 30 -22.94 7.35 -1.68
N ARG A 31 -23.76 8.27 -1.17
CA ARG A 31 -25.14 8.48 -1.65
C ARG A 31 -25.19 8.82 -3.15
N ARG A 32 -24.26 9.64 -3.63
CA ARG A 32 -24.14 9.96 -5.06
C ARG A 32 -23.80 8.72 -5.89
N ILE A 33 -22.87 7.88 -5.43
CA ILE A 33 -22.51 6.63 -6.10
C ILE A 33 -23.72 5.68 -6.12
N VAL A 34 -24.44 5.49 -5.01
CA VAL A 34 -25.66 4.66 -4.96
C VAL A 34 -26.67 5.08 -6.03
N GLN A 35 -26.94 6.38 -6.16
CA GLN A 35 -27.86 6.92 -7.17
C GLN A 35 -27.40 6.59 -8.59
N LEU A 36 -26.11 6.76 -8.90
CA LEU A 36 -25.54 6.50 -10.23
C LEU A 36 -25.42 5.01 -10.56
N ARG A 37 -25.25 4.16 -9.54
CA ARG A 37 -25.09 2.71 -9.72
C ARG A 37 -26.40 2.00 -10.00
N GLN A 38 -27.54 2.60 -9.64
CA GLN A 38 -28.90 2.08 -9.92
C GLN A 38 -29.06 0.61 -9.50
N GLY A 39 -28.63 0.29 -8.26
CA GLY A 39 -28.71 -1.06 -7.71
C GLY A 39 -27.55 -1.99 -8.05
N ARG A 40 -26.60 -1.60 -8.92
CA ARG A 40 -25.38 -2.39 -9.16
C ARG A 40 -24.52 -2.45 -7.88
N PRO A 41 -24.15 -3.65 -7.39
CA PRO A 41 -23.43 -3.80 -6.12
C PRO A 41 -22.04 -3.17 -6.21
N PHE A 42 -21.56 -2.62 -5.10
CA PHE A 42 -20.19 -2.12 -4.97
C PHE A 42 -19.69 -2.25 -3.54
N VAL A 43 -18.37 -2.18 -3.39
CA VAL A 43 -17.66 -2.25 -2.11
C VAL A 43 -17.35 -0.84 -1.65
N THR A 44 -17.67 -0.52 -0.40
CA THR A 44 -17.39 0.80 0.19
C THR A 44 -16.19 0.71 1.12
N GLU A 45 -15.18 1.50 0.84
CA GLU A 45 -14.06 1.80 1.73
C GLU A 45 -14.06 3.28 2.11
N VAL A 46 -13.73 3.59 3.36
CA VAL A 46 -13.35 4.95 3.78
C VAL A 46 -11.89 4.94 4.19
N SER A 47 -11.09 5.85 3.62
CA SER A 47 -9.64 5.93 3.84
C SER A 47 -9.23 7.22 4.51
N MET A 48 -8.29 7.14 5.43
CA MET A 48 -7.64 8.24 6.15
C MET A 48 -6.15 7.96 6.33
N ASP A 49 -5.57 7.04 5.56
CA ASP A 49 -4.17 6.60 5.68
C ASP A 49 -3.16 7.72 5.32
N GLU A 50 -3.58 8.66 4.47
CA GLU A 50 -2.78 9.82 4.05
C GLU A 50 -2.99 11.07 4.92
N THR A 51 -3.65 10.98 6.07
CA THR A 51 -3.68 12.09 7.03
C THR A 51 -2.29 12.37 7.61
N SER A 52 -2.11 13.51 8.28
CA SER A 52 -0.84 13.83 8.95
C SER A 52 -0.58 12.89 10.13
N GLU A 53 -1.59 12.68 10.97
CA GLU A 53 -1.47 11.91 12.22
C GLU A 53 -2.17 10.54 12.12
N PRO A 54 -1.63 9.50 12.78
CA PRO A 54 -2.29 8.20 12.91
C PRO A 54 -3.56 8.30 13.76
N GLN A 55 -4.58 7.50 13.43
CA GLN A 55 -5.79 7.43 14.24
C GLN A 55 -5.62 6.42 15.36
N THR A 56 -5.82 6.88 16.60
CA THR A 56 -5.91 5.97 17.76
C THR A 56 -7.15 5.08 17.67
N PRO A 57 -7.17 3.90 18.34
CA PRO A 57 -8.37 3.06 18.40
C PRO A 57 -9.61 3.78 18.92
N ALA A 58 -9.44 4.67 19.91
CA ALA A 58 -10.50 5.52 20.44
C ALA A 58 -11.07 6.47 19.37
N GLN A 59 -10.21 7.10 18.57
CA GLN A 59 -10.66 7.95 17.47
C GLN A 59 -11.37 7.16 16.37
N LEU A 60 -10.83 5.99 16.01
CA LEU A 60 -11.44 5.08 15.04
C LEU A 60 -12.85 4.66 15.45
N LEU A 61 -13.07 4.43 16.76
CA LEU A 61 -14.40 4.09 17.27
C LEU A 61 -15.44 5.20 17.04
N VAL A 62 -15.06 6.47 17.29
CA VAL A 62 -15.93 7.63 17.03
C VAL A 62 -16.22 7.78 15.54
N ILE A 63 -15.22 7.58 14.69
CA ILE A 63 -15.36 7.63 13.23
C ILE A 63 -16.36 6.57 12.74
N LEU A 64 -16.22 5.34 13.23
CA LEU A 64 -17.13 4.24 12.88
C LEU A 64 -18.56 4.49 13.36
N ALA A 65 -18.74 5.05 14.55
CA ALA A 65 -20.06 5.46 15.06
C ALA A 65 -20.70 6.51 14.14
N ALA A 66 -19.94 7.54 13.75
CA ALA A 66 -20.44 8.59 12.85
C ALA A 66 -20.76 8.07 11.44
N LEU A 67 -19.97 7.13 10.91
CA LEU A 67 -20.25 6.48 9.62
C LEU A 67 -21.49 5.59 9.67
N ALA A 68 -21.73 4.93 10.81
CA ALA A 68 -22.95 4.17 11.04
C ALA A 68 -24.19 5.09 11.12
N ASP A 69 -24.09 6.23 11.80
CA ASP A 69 -25.16 7.24 11.88
C ASP A 69 -25.52 7.80 10.49
N GLU A 70 -24.51 8.02 9.64
CA GLU A 70 -24.70 8.40 8.23
C GLU A 70 -25.19 7.25 7.31
N ARG A 71 -25.32 6.04 7.87
CA ARG A 71 -25.75 4.80 7.18
C ARG A 71 -24.87 4.44 5.99
N VAL A 72 -23.55 4.58 6.14
CA VAL A 72 -22.57 4.13 5.15
C VAL A 72 -22.20 2.66 5.42
N PRO A 73 -22.56 1.71 4.54
CA PRO A 73 -22.25 0.29 4.74
C PRO A 73 -20.79 0.01 4.38
N LEU A 74 -19.90 0.19 5.36
CA LEU A 74 -18.46 -0.07 5.22
C LEU A 74 -18.17 -1.56 5.06
N GLN A 75 -17.36 -1.92 4.07
CA GLN A 75 -16.71 -3.23 4.03
C GLN A 75 -15.25 -3.15 4.46
N THR A 76 -14.59 -2.01 4.25
CA THR A 76 -13.24 -1.78 4.72
C THR A 76 -13.04 -0.35 5.23
N ILE A 77 -12.10 -0.17 6.14
CA ILE A 77 -11.67 1.15 6.62
C ILE A 77 -10.15 1.18 6.75
N ALA A 78 -9.53 2.23 6.23
CA ALA A 78 -8.08 2.39 6.22
C ALA A 78 -7.65 3.55 7.12
N PRO A 79 -7.30 3.30 8.39
CA PRO A 79 -6.66 4.30 9.23
C PRO A 79 -5.18 4.47 8.83
N LYS A 80 -4.58 5.58 9.24
CA LYS A 80 -3.13 5.72 9.26
C LYS A 80 -2.54 5.04 10.49
N PHE A 81 -1.47 4.27 10.28
CA PHE A 81 -0.66 3.65 11.34
C PHE A 81 0.59 4.49 11.64
N THR A 82 1.15 4.34 12.83
CA THR A 82 2.47 4.89 13.16
C THR A 82 3.55 4.25 12.29
N GLY A 83 4.67 4.97 12.12
CA GLY A 83 5.78 4.57 11.26
C GLY A 83 5.60 5.02 9.81
N ARG A 84 6.55 4.64 8.94
CA ARG A 84 6.54 5.05 7.53
C ARG A 84 6.21 3.87 6.62
N PHE A 85 5.22 4.09 5.77
CA PHE A 85 4.79 3.16 4.73
C PHE A 85 5.31 3.61 3.37
N ASN A 86 6.62 3.81 3.28
CA ASN A 86 7.25 4.31 2.06
C ASN A 86 6.99 3.36 0.87
N LYS A 87 6.80 3.91 -0.33
CA LYS A 87 6.53 3.15 -1.55
C LYS A 87 7.73 2.26 -1.91
N GLY A 88 7.47 1.04 -2.36
CA GLY A 88 8.49 0.11 -2.86
C GLY A 88 9.49 -0.46 -1.84
N VAL A 89 9.40 -0.14 -0.55
CA VAL A 89 10.35 -0.60 0.48
C VAL A 89 9.62 -1.10 1.73
N ASP A 90 10.36 -1.72 2.66
CA ASP A 90 9.82 -2.23 3.91
C ASP A 90 9.32 -1.10 4.85
N TYR A 91 8.54 -1.49 5.84
CA TYR A 91 8.06 -0.62 6.91
C TYR A 91 9.24 -0.07 7.73
N GLN A 92 9.19 1.22 8.06
CA GLN A 92 10.17 1.85 8.93
C GLN A 92 9.48 2.32 10.22
N GLY A 93 9.80 1.68 11.35
CA GLY A 93 9.24 2.00 12.66
C GLY A 93 9.30 0.82 13.62
N ASP A 94 8.66 0.94 14.78
CA ASP A 94 8.50 -0.16 15.73
C ASP A 94 7.39 -1.12 15.26
N VAL A 95 7.77 -2.35 14.87
CA VAL A 95 6.84 -3.41 14.46
C VAL A 95 5.94 -3.84 15.61
N GLY A 96 6.44 -3.84 16.85
CA GLY A 96 5.63 -4.16 18.02
C GLY A 96 4.57 -3.09 18.28
N GLN A 97 4.89 -1.81 18.04
CA GLN A 97 3.90 -0.74 18.08
C GLN A 97 2.85 -0.89 16.98
N PHE A 98 3.26 -1.16 15.75
CA PHE A 98 2.33 -1.45 14.66
C PHE A 98 1.38 -2.61 15.03
N GLU A 99 1.90 -3.71 15.60
CA GLU A 99 1.06 -4.84 16.01
C GLU A 99 0.00 -4.44 17.04
N ARG A 100 0.37 -3.63 18.04
CA ARG A 100 -0.57 -3.14 19.07
C ARG A 100 -1.67 -2.26 18.44
N GLU A 101 -1.30 -1.37 17.54
CA GLU A 101 -2.25 -0.49 16.83
C GLU A 101 -3.19 -1.29 15.92
N PHE A 102 -2.65 -2.21 15.12
CA PHE A 102 -3.44 -3.08 14.24
C PHE A 102 -4.42 -3.95 15.05
N ARG A 103 -3.94 -4.57 16.15
CA ARG A 103 -4.77 -5.35 17.07
C ARG A 103 -5.88 -4.51 17.70
N GLY A 104 -5.56 -3.29 18.14
CA GLY A 104 -6.54 -2.33 18.67
C GLY A 104 -7.60 -1.95 17.64
N GLY A 105 -7.19 -1.71 16.39
CA GLY A 105 -8.13 -1.44 15.30
C GLY A 105 -9.06 -2.62 15.01
N VAL A 106 -8.54 -3.85 14.95
CA VAL A 106 -9.37 -5.07 14.75
C VAL A 106 -10.39 -5.22 15.88
N ALA A 107 -9.99 -4.98 17.13
CA ALA A 107 -10.88 -5.02 18.29
C ALA A 107 -12.02 -3.99 18.18
N VAL A 108 -11.67 -2.75 17.80
CA VAL A 108 -12.62 -1.65 17.61
C VAL A 108 -13.62 -1.96 16.49
N LEU A 109 -13.18 -2.55 15.37
CA LEU A 109 -14.06 -2.97 14.29
C LEU A 109 -15.07 -4.01 14.77
N SER A 110 -14.60 -5.06 15.48
CA SER A 110 -15.46 -6.12 16.03
C SER A 110 -16.52 -5.56 16.98
N TYR A 111 -16.12 -4.61 17.84
CA TYR A 111 -17.05 -3.91 18.73
C TYR A 111 -18.05 -3.06 17.93
N ALA A 112 -17.60 -2.26 16.97
CA ALA A 112 -18.42 -1.35 16.19
C ALA A 112 -19.48 -2.10 15.36
N VAL A 113 -19.14 -3.25 14.79
CA VAL A 113 -20.09 -4.15 14.11
C VAL A 113 -21.24 -4.52 15.03
N LYS A 114 -20.93 -5.02 16.25
CA LYS A 114 -21.96 -5.44 17.22
C LYS A 114 -22.76 -4.26 17.78
N ARG A 115 -22.10 -3.13 18.03
CA ARG A 115 -22.69 -1.99 18.74
C ARG A 115 -23.47 -1.05 17.83
N TYR A 116 -23.05 -0.88 16.58
CA TYR A 116 -23.61 0.09 15.64
C TYR A 116 -24.26 -0.56 14.41
N GLY A 117 -24.24 -1.89 14.30
CA GLY A 117 -24.88 -2.59 13.18
C GLY A 117 -24.15 -2.42 11.85
N LEU A 118 -22.84 -2.16 11.88
CA LEU A 118 -22.01 -2.15 10.68
C LEU A 118 -21.92 -3.56 10.06
N PRO A 119 -21.59 -3.69 8.76
CA PRO A 119 -21.49 -4.99 8.10
C PRO A 119 -20.53 -5.95 8.80
N GLY A 120 -20.97 -7.20 9.01
CA GLY A 120 -20.20 -8.21 9.74
C GLY A 120 -18.88 -8.62 9.11
N ASN A 121 -18.66 -8.26 7.83
CA ASN A 121 -17.44 -8.49 7.09
C ASN A 121 -16.53 -7.24 7.01
N LEU A 122 -16.72 -6.24 7.88
CA LEU A 122 -15.87 -5.07 7.99
C LEU A 122 -14.43 -5.46 8.34
N LYS A 123 -13.46 -5.00 7.53
CA LYS A 123 -12.03 -5.27 7.71
C LYS A 123 -11.21 -4.00 7.84
N LEU A 124 -10.11 -4.08 8.58
CA LEU A 124 -9.05 -3.07 8.45
C LEU A 124 -8.42 -3.18 7.07
N SER A 125 -8.12 -2.03 6.48
CA SER A 125 -7.43 -1.91 5.21
C SER A 125 -6.06 -1.29 5.43
N VAL A 126 -5.01 -1.99 5.00
CA VAL A 126 -3.63 -1.54 5.09
C VAL A 126 -3.22 -1.04 3.70
N HIS A 127 -3.19 0.29 3.56
CA HIS A 127 -2.70 0.95 2.35
C HIS A 127 -1.18 0.96 2.30
N SER A 128 -0.62 1.12 1.10
CA SER A 128 0.82 1.01 0.86
C SER A 128 1.41 -0.28 1.45
N GLY A 129 0.60 -1.34 1.50
CA GLY A 129 0.86 -2.56 2.24
C GLY A 129 1.82 -3.51 1.55
N SER A 130 2.15 -3.24 0.29
CA SER A 130 3.13 -4.02 -0.45
C SER A 130 4.56 -3.79 0.04
N ASP A 131 5.38 -4.84 -0.03
CA ASP A 131 6.78 -4.88 0.36
C ASP A 131 7.04 -4.62 1.85
N LYS A 132 5.99 -4.57 2.69
CA LYS A 132 6.08 -4.37 4.13
C LYS A 132 6.33 -5.69 4.87
N PHE A 133 7.35 -6.45 4.44
CA PHE A 133 7.58 -7.83 4.89
C PHE A 133 7.74 -7.94 6.41
N SER A 134 8.39 -6.96 7.04
CA SER A 134 8.60 -6.94 8.49
C SER A 134 7.30 -6.95 9.33
N ILE A 135 6.19 -6.42 8.80
CA ILE A 135 4.91 -6.35 9.51
C ILE A 135 3.93 -7.48 9.15
N TYR A 136 4.19 -8.28 8.12
CA TYR A 136 3.31 -9.40 7.76
C TYR A 136 3.14 -10.45 8.86
N PRO A 137 4.19 -10.85 9.59
CA PRO A 137 4.03 -11.75 10.74
C PRO A 137 3.14 -11.16 11.83
N ALA A 138 3.21 -9.85 12.08
CA ALA A 138 2.36 -9.16 13.06
C ALA A 138 0.89 -9.15 12.61
N ILE A 139 0.63 -8.80 11.35
CA ILE A 139 -0.72 -8.88 10.76
C ILE A 139 -1.26 -10.29 10.93
N ARG A 140 -0.50 -11.31 10.50
CA ARG A 140 -0.92 -12.71 10.56
C ARG A 140 -1.29 -13.15 11.98
N ARG A 141 -0.44 -12.87 12.98
CA ARG A 141 -0.73 -13.21 14.39
C ARG A 141 -2.08 -12.65 14.83
N VAL A 142 -2.32 -11.36 14.57
CA VAL A 142 -3.58 -10.71 14.94
C VAL A 142 -4.78 -11.35 14.23
N LEU A 143 -4.66 -11.71 12.95
CA LEU A 143 -5.75 -12.38 12.22
C LEU A 143 -6.05 -13.77 12.80
N LEU A 144 -5.03 -14.56 13.15
CA LEU A 144 -5.21 -15.86 13.77
C LEU A 144 -5.86 -15.74 15.17
N ASP A 145 -5.41 -14.80 15.99
CA ASP A 145 -5.91 -14.61 17.35
C ASP A 145 -7.37 -14.12 17.39
N SER A 146 -7.77 -13.33 16.38
CA SER A 146 -9.07 -12.66 16.36
C SER A 146 -10.11 -13.33 15.45
N GLY A 147 -9.67 -14.16 14.49
CA GLY A 147 -10.50 -14.66 13.40
C GLY A 147 -10.93 -13.58 12.41
N ALA A 148 -10.36 -12.37 12.47
CA ALA A 148 -10.70 -11.28 11.56
C ALA A 148 -10.08 -11.48 10.17
N GLY A 149 -10.67 -10.82 9.17
CA GLY A 149 -10.03 -10.64 7.86
C GLY A 149 -9.30 -9.29 7.76
N VAL A 150 -8.46 -9.15 6.74
CA VAL A 150 -7.79 -7.88 6.39
C VAL A 150 -7.98 -7.57 4.90
N HIS A 151 -7.94 -6.30 4.54
CA HIS A 151 -7.69 -5.87 3.18
C HIS A 151 -6.25 -5.34 3.11
N LEU A 152 -5.38 -6.01 2.34
CA LEU A 152 -4.02 -5.51 2.07
C LEU A 152 -3.99 -4.92 0.65
N LYS A 153 -3.58 -3.67 0.50
CA LYS A 153 -3.48 -3.05 -0.83
C LYS A 153 -2.05 -3.11 -1.36
N THR A 154 -1.90 -3.76 -2.50
CA THR A 154 -0.70 -3.73 -3.34
C THR A 154 -1.01 -3.00 -4.65
N ALA A 155 0.02 -2.46 -5.30
CA ALA A 155 -0.11 -1.82 -6.61
C ALA A 155 1.27 -1.68 -7.28
N GLY A 156 2.04 -0.66 -6.89
CA GLY A 156 3.25 -0.27 -7.62
C GLY A 156 4.43 -1.24 -7.53
N THR A 157 4.39 -2.24 -6.64
CA THR A 157 5.41 -3.31 -6.63
C THR A 157 5.20 -4.29 -7.77
N THR A 158 3.97 -4.58 -8.19
CA THR A 158 3.71 -5.41 -9.39
C THR A 158 4.41 -4.81 -10.62
N TRP A 159 4.28 -3.50 -10.80
CA TRP A 159 4.99 -2.73 -11.81
C TRP A 159 6.52 -2.89 -11.74
N LEU A 160 7.10 -2.87 -10.54
CA LEU A 160 8.55 -3.06 -10.38
C LEU A 160 8.98 -4.47 -10.77
N GLU A 161 8.14 -5.48 -10.52
CA GLU A 161 8.46 -6.86 -10.86
C GLU A 161 8.29 -7.14 -12.37
N GLU A 162 7.40 -6.41 -13.06
CA GLU A 162 7.38 -6.36 -14.52
C GLU A 162 8.71 -5.82 -15.06
N LEU A 163 9.21 -4.73 -14.49
CA LEU A 163 10.48 -4.12 -14.90
C LEU A 163 11.69 -5.03 -14.60
N ILE A 164 11.66 -5.76 -13.49
CA ILE A 164 12.66 -6.80 -13.16
C ILE A 164 12.60 -7.91 -14.22
N GLY A 165 11.42 -8.41 -14.56
CA GLY A 165 11.26 -9.45 -15.59
C GLY A 165 11.77 -9.01 -16.96
N LEU A 166 11.50 -7.76 -17.36
CA LEU A 166 12.05 -7.17 -18.59
C LEU A 166 13.58 -7.06 -18.54
N ALA A 167 14.16 -6.63 -17.42
CA ALA A 167 15.60 -6.54 -17.26
C ALA A 167 16.27 -7.92 -17.35
N GLU A 168 15.71 -8.94 -16.67
CA GLU A 168 16.19 -10.32 -16.71
C GLU A 168 16.12 -10.94 -18.12
N ALA A 169 15.13 -10.57 -18.92
CA ALA A 169 14.99 -11.05 -20.29
C ALA A 169 16.09 -10.55 -21.24
N GLY A 170 16.77 -9.45 -20.89
CA GLY A 170 17.78 -8.84 -21.76
C GLY A 170 17.18 -8.19 -23.01
N GLY A 171 18.01 -8.00 -24.03
CA GLY A 171 17.59 -7.44 -25.33
C GLY A 171 16.79 -6.15 -25.19
N GLU A 172 15.65 -6.09 -25.88
CA GLU A 172 14.74 -4.94 -25.83
C GLU A 172 14.15 -4.69 -24.44
N GLY A 173 13.92 -5.75 -23.64
CA GLY A 173 13.40 -5.60 -22.28
C GLY A 173 14.37 -4.83 -21.38
N LEU A 174 15.67 -5.13 -21.48
CA LEU A 174 16.71 -4.39 -20.76
C LEU A 174 16.87 -2.96 -21.29
N THR A 175 16.78 -2.76 -22.61
CA THR A 175 16.78 -1.42 -23.22
C THR A 175 15.66 -0.56 -22.63
N ILE A 176 14.43 -1.09 -22.61
CA ILE A 176 13.26 -0.42 -22.04
C ILE A 176 13.48 -0.11 -20.55
N ALA A 177 13.99 -1.06 -19.76
CA ALA A 177 14.23 -0.85 -18.34
C ALA A 177 15.24 0.28 -18.06
N LYS A 178 16.31 0.37 -18.86
CA LYS A 178 17.32 1.43 -18.79
C LYS A 178 16.77 2.79 -19.22
N GLU A 179 16.00 2.84 -20.31
CA GLU A 179 15.33 4.06 -20.76
C GLU A 179 14.34 4.60 -19.72
N ILE A 180 13.57 3.72 -19.08
CA ILE A 180 12.67 4.10 -17.99
C ILE A 180 13.46 4.67 -16.81
N TYR A 181 14.57 4.03 -16.42
CA TYR A 181 15.42 4.55 -15.35
C TYR A 181 15.98 5.93 -15.69
N ARG A 182 16.52 6.11 -16.91
CA ARG A 182 17.03 7.39 -17.40
C ARG A 182 15.97 8.48 -17.35
N GLY A 183 14.79 8.23 -17.90
CA GLY A 183 13.69 9.20 -17.85
C GLY A 183 13.23 9.49 -16.41
N ALA A 184 13.17 8.47 -15.56
CA ALA A 184 12.82 8.65 -14.16
C ALA A 184 13.87 9.50 -13.42
N TRP A 185 15.15 9.30 -13.71
CA TRP A 185 16.25 10.07 -13.15
C TRP A 185 16.24 11.53 -13.61
N GLU A 186 16.03 11.76 -14.90
CA GLU A 186 15.97 13.10 -15.52
C GLU A 186 14.77 13.92 -15.00
N HIS A 187 13.62 13.27 -14.81
CA HIS A 187 12.38 13.88 -14.33
C HIS A 187 12.10 13.65 -12.83
N ARG A 188 13.12 13.26 -12.05
CA ARG A 188 12.93 12.80 -10.66
C ARG A 188 12.23 13.80 -9.75
N GLU A 189 12.49 15.10 -9.91
CA GLU A 189 11.85 16.13 -9.06
C GLU A 189 10.34 16.14 -9.26
N GLU A 190 9.88 16.16 -10.51
CA GLU A 190 8.46 16.15 -10.86
C GLU A 190 7.78 14.83 -10.44
N LEU A 191 8.43 13.70 -10.70
CA LEU A 191 7.89 12.38 -10.40
C LEU A 191 7.79 12.12 -8.89
N CYS A 192 8.74 12.63 -8.11
CA CYS A 192 8.81 12.43 -6.67
C CYS A 192 7.89 13.40 -5.90
N ALA A 193 7.66 14.62 -6.40
CA ALA A 193 6.92 15.65 -5.65
C ALA A 193 5.54 15.21 -5.12
N PRO A 194 4.67 14.52 -5.90
CA PRO A 194 3.37 14.02 -5.40
C PRO A 194 3.49 12.93 -4.34
N TYR A 195 4.66 12.29 -4.23
CA TYR A 195 4.92 11.17 -3.34
C TYR A 195 5.88 11.53 -2.20
N ALA A 196 6.26 12.80 -2.03
CA ALA A 196 7.30 13.24 -1.09
C ALA A 196 7.06 12.78 0.36
N ALA A 197 5.80 12.66 0.79
CA ALA A 197 5.45 12.18 2.13
C ALA A 197 5.65 10.66 2.32
N VAL A 198 5.81 9.90 1.23
CA VAL A 198 5.78 8.43 1.21
C VAL A 198 6.95 7.83 0.41
N ILE A 199 8.04 8.58 0.23
CA ILE A 199 9.32 8.11 -0.31
C ILE A 199 10.46 8.65 0.56
N ASP A 200 11.66 8.08 0.40
CA ASP A 200 12.87 8.52 1.11
C ASP A 200 14.11 8.29 0.21
N ILE A 201 14.17 9.10 -0.85
CA ILE A 201 15.19 8.99 -1.89
C ILE A 201 16.32 9.95 -1.57
N ASP A 202 17.52 9.39 -1.43
CA ASP A 202 18.77 10.16 -1.42
C ASP A 202 19.32 10.24 -2.86
N PRO A 203 19.34 11.43 -3.49
CA PRO A 203 19.82 11.58 -4.86
C PRO A 203 21.29 11.19 -5.05
N GLU A 204 22.12 11.31 -4.01
CA GLU A 204 23.55 10.95 -4.08
C GLU A 204 23.76 9.43 -4.12
N ARG A 205 22.74 8.67 -3.69
CA ARG A 205 22.74 7.20 -3.72
C ARG A 205 22.09 6.63 -4.97
N LEU A 206 21.63 7.47 -5.90
CA LEU A 206 21.17 7.05 -7.21
C LEU A 206 22.37 6.88 -8.16
N PRO A 207 22.54 5.72 -8.82
CA PRO A 207 23.56 5.56 -9.85
C PRO A 207 23.31 6.52 -11.01
N SER A 208 24.35 6.95 -11.70
CA SER A 208 24.15 7.80 -12.88
C SER A 208 23.47 7.01 -14.01
N PRO A 209 22.69 7.64 -14.91
CA PRO A 209 22.16 6.95 -16.08
C PRO A 209 23.24 6.27 -16.93
N GLN A 210 24.44 6.86 -17.03
CA GLN A 210 25.58 6.27 -17.75
C GLN A 210 26.10 5.00 -17.08
N GLU A 211 26.12 4.97 -15.75
CA GLU A 211 26.46 3.76 -14.99
C GLU A 211 25.42 2.66 -15.26
N VAL A 212 24.12 2.99 -15.16
CA VAL A 212 23.04 2.03 -15.38
C VAL A 212 23.00 1.51 -16.83
N ASP A 213 23.35 2.35 -17.81
CA ASP A 213 23.46 1.91 -19.20
C ASP A 213 24.51 0.82 -19.40
N SER A 214 25.55 0.79 -18.58
CA SER A 214 26.60 -0.24 -18.63
C SER A 214 26.18 -1.57 -17.97
N TRP A 215 25.08 -1.59 -17.20
CA TRP A 215 24.68 -2.75 -16.44
C TRP A 215 24.17 -3.90 -17.30
N SER A 216 24.44 -5.14 -16.87
CA SER A 216 23.72 -6.32 -17.34
C SER A 216 22.28 -6.33 -16.81
N GLY A 217 21.44 -7.16 -17.42
CA GLY A 217 20.07 -7.40 -16.93
C GLY A 217 20.04 -7.91 -15.50
N GLU A 218 20.94 -8.84 -15.16
CA GLU A 218 21.11 -9.37 -13.80
C GLU A 218 21.46 -8.27 -12.80
N ARG A 219 22.39 -7.37 -13.14
CA ARG A 219 22.77 -6.26 -12.25
C ARG A 219 21.61 -5.30 -12.03
N PHE A 220 20.87 -4.95 -13.09
CA PHE A 220 19.69 -4.09 -12.99
C PHE A 220 18.60 -4.72 -12.12
N ALA A 221 18.26 -5.99 -12.38
CA ALA A 221 17.30 -6.75 -11.60
C ALA A 221 17.72 -6.87 -10.13
N SER A 222 19.00 -7.16 -9.86
CA SER A 222 19.58 -7.23 -8.52
C SER A 222 19.48 -5.91 -7.76
N ALA A 223 19.71 -4.79 -8.42
CA ALA A 223 19.58 -3.45 -7.82
C ALA A 223 18.13 -3.06 -7.54
N LEU A 224 17.19 -3.47 -8.40
CA LEU A 224 15.78 -3.12 -8.28
C LEU A 224 15.01 -4.06 -7.33
N ARG A 225 15.34 -5.35 -7.27
CA ARG A 225 14.61 -6.35 -6.49
C ARG A 225 14.72 -6.06 -5.00
N HIS A 226 13.58 -5.97 -4.32
CA HIS A 226 13.55 -5.73 -2.88
C HIS A 226 14.16 -6.91 -2.10
N ASN A 227 15.45 -6.83 -1.81
CA ASN A 227 16.17 -7.81 -1.01
C ASN A 227 17.24 -7.09 -0.18
N PRO A 228 16.94 -6.69 1.06
CA PRO A 228 17.89 -6.00 1.93
C PRO A 228 19.18 -6.78 2.23
N ALA A 229 19.16 -8.11 2.10
CA ALA A 229 20.35 -8.95 2.29
C ALA A 229 21.29 -8.97 1.08
N ASN A 230 20.84 -8.49 -0.08
CA ASN A 230 21.65 -8.41 -1.29
C ASN A 230 22.44 -7.08 -1.33
N PRO A 231 23.79 -7.09 -1.34
CA PRO A 231 24.59 -5.87 -1.44
C PRO A 231 24.33 -5.05 -2.72
N GLY A 232 23.80 -5.68 -3.77
CA GLY A 232 23.42 -5.01 -5.00
C GLY A 232 22.15 -4.19 -4.90
N TYR A 233 21.26 -4.50 -3.94
CA TYR A 233 19.97 -3.84 -3.80
C TYR A 233 20.13 -2.35 -3.47
N ASN A 234 19.43 -1.50 -4.23
CA ASN A 234 19.40 -0.07 -3.99
C ASN A 234 17.96 0.39 -3.72
N PRO A 235 17.60 0.69 -2.46
CA PRO A 235 16.24 1.12 -2.11
C PRO A 235 15.88 2.46 -2.77
N HIS A 236 16.81 3.38 -2.95
CA HIS A 236 16.55 4.68 -3.57
C HIS A 236 16.22 4.54 -5.06
N LEU A 237 16.95 3.67 -5.78
CA LEU A 237 16.63 3.30 -7.16
C LEU A 237 15.25 2.64 -7.25
N ARG A 238 14.93 1.72 -6.34
CA ARG A 238 13.62 1.06 -6.30
C ARG A 238 12.49 2.05 -6.10
N GLN A 239 12.64 3.00 -5.17
CA GLN A 239 11.65 4.04 -4.92
C GLN A 239 11.47 4.98 -6.11
N LEU A 240 12.57 5.39 -6.75
CA LEU A 240 12.50 6.22 -7.95
C LEU A 240 11.72 5.52 -9.07
N LEU A 241 12.03 4.26 -9.34
CA LEU A 241 11.33 3.46 -10.34
C LEU A 241 9.88 3.15 -9.95
N HIS A 242 9.58 3.05 -8.64
CA HIS A 242 8.21 2.89 -8.17
C HIS A 242 7.33 4.08 -8.55
N VAL A 243 7.85 5.31 -8.50
CA VAL A 243 7.11 6.52 -8.89
C VAL A 243 7.34 6.90 -10.36
N GLY A 244 8.28 6.23 -11.04
CA GLY A 244 8.63 6.42 -12.44
C GLY A 244 7.72 5.73 -13.46
N TYR A 245 6.64 5.07 -13.04
CA TYR A 245 5.70 4.35 -13.93
C TYR A 245 5.12 5.22 -15.04
N LYS A 246 5.05 6.56 -14.86
CA LYS A 246 4.63 7.50 -15.91
C LYS A 246 5.53 7.47 -17.13
N ILE A 247 6.84 7.25 -16.96
CA ILE A 247 7.80 7.16 -18.06
C ILE A 247 7.46 5.97 -18.97
N ALA A 248 7.13 4.83 -18.37
CA ALA A 248 6.70 3.65 -19.10
C ALA A 248 5.33 3.83 -19.76
N ALA A 249 4.40 4.50 -19.08
CA ALA A 249 3.10 4.82 -19.66
C ALA A 249 3.22 5.66 -20.95
N LEU A 250 4.20 6.57 -21.02
CA LEU A 250 4.48 7.37 -22.21
C LEU A 250 5.06 6.55 -23.38
N MET A 251 5.62 5.36 -23.13
CA MET A 251 6.10 4.46 -24.18
C MET A 251 4.95 3.74 -24.92
N GLY A 252 3.73 3.73 -24.35
CA GLY A 252 2.54 3.16 -24.98
C GLY A 252 2.73 1.70 -25.40
N ASP A 253 2.40 1.41 -26.66
CA ASP A 253 2.41 0.07 -27.22
C ASP A 253 3.78 -0.61 -27.12
N ARG A 254 4.89 0.13 -27.21
CA ARG A 254 6.24 -0.45 -27.09
C ARG A 254 6.43 -1.15 -25.74
N TYR A 255 5.94 -0.56 -24.65
CA TYR A 255 6.02 -1.18 -23.34
C TYR A 255 5.11 -2.40 -23.22
N LEU A 256 3.86 -2.27 -23.70
CA LEU A 256 2.88 -3.36 -23.66
C LEU A 256 3.31 -4.57 -24.50
N GLU A 257 3.82 -4.35 -25.70
CA GLU A 257 4.36 -5.39 -26.57
C GLU A 257 5.59 -6.07 -25.97
N ALA A 258 6.43 -5.32 -25.24
CA ALA A 258 7.57 -5.90 -24.53
C ALA A 258 7.12 -6.82 -23.39
N LEU A 259 6.09 -6.43 -22.63
CA LEU A 259 5.50 -7.31 -21.61
C LEU A 259 5.00 -8.62 -22.21
N GLU A 260 4.34 -8.58 -23.37
CA GLU A 260 3.85 -9.80 -24.01
C GLU A 260 4.94 -10.64 -24.67
N ARG A 261 5.96 -10.00 -25.25
CA ARG A 261 7.13 -10.69 -25.79
C ARG A 261 7.93 -11.40 -24.70
N TYR A 262 8.08 -10.77 -23.54
CA TYR A 262 8.86 -11.27 -22.40
C TYR A 262 7.95 -11.78 -21.26
N ARG A 263 6.79 -12.35 -21.62
CA ARG A 263 5.75 -12.77 -20.67
C ARG A 263 6.28 -13.74 -19.61
N GLU A 264 7.13 -14.71 -19.96
CA GLU A 264 7.58 -15.74 -19.02
C GLU A 264 8.34 -15.14 -17.81
N PRO A 265 9.45 -14.39 -17.99
CA PRO A 265 10.16 -13.82 -16.85
C PRO A 265 9.32 -12.77 -16.11
N VAL A 266 8.49 -11.99 -16.81
CA VAL A 266 7.56 -11.04 -16.19
C VAL A 266 6.55 -11.76 -15.28
N ALA A 267 5.84 -12.76 -15.82
CA ALA A 267 4.81 -13.49 -15.08
C ALA A 267 5.40 -14.25 -13.89
N ARG A 268 6.60 -14.82 -14.03
CA ARG A 268 7.32 -15.47 -12.93
C ARG A 268 7.57 -14.50 -11.78
N ASN A 269 8.14 -13.33 -12.07
CA ASN A 269 8.44 -12.31 -11.05
C ASN A 269 7.17 -11.73 -10.40
N VAL A 270 6.15 -11.41 -11.20
CA VAL A 270 4.85 -10.92 -10.70
C VAL A 270 4.16 -11.95 -9.82
N THR A 271 4.14 -13.22 -10.24
CA THR A 271 3.51 -14.31 -9.48
C THR A 271 4.23 -14.54 -8.16
N GLN A 272 5.56 -14.63 -8.18
CA GLN A 272 6.36 -14.75 -6.96
C GLN A 272 6.09 -13.58 -6.00
N ASN A 273 6.04 -12.35 -6.52
CA ASN A 273 5.76 -11.19 -5.70
C ASN A 273 4.37 -11.26 -5.06
N LEU A 274 3.32 -11.47 -5.84
CA LEU A 274 1.95 -11.48 -5.32
C LEU A 274 1.69 -12.69 -4.41
N PHE A 275 2.08 -13.88 -4.84
CA PHE A 275 1.76 -15.10 -4.13
C PHE A 275 2.74 -15.38 -2.99
N GLU A 276 4.01 -15.62 -3.31
CA GLU A 276 5.00 -16.10 -2.34
C GLU A 276 5.40 -15.01 -1.33
N ARG A 277 5.53 -13.76 -1.79
CA ARG A 277 6.06 -12.68 -0.93
C ARG A 277 4.98 -11.91 -0.17
N HIS A 278 3.72 -11.98 -0.60
CA HIS A 278 2.62 -11.20 -0.02
C HIS A 278 1.47 -12.07 0.49
N ILE A 279 0.84 -12.86 -0.37
CA ILE A 279 -0.33 -13.67 0.04
C ILE A 279 0.08 -14.77 1.02
N ALA A 280 1.13 -15.54 0.70
CA ALA A 280 1.54 -16.68 1.51
C ALA A 280 1.95 -16.28 2.94
N PRO A 281 2.80 -15.25 3.17
CA PRO A 281 3.23 -14.91 4.52
C PRO A 281 2.10 -14.37 5.40
N VAL A 282 1.13 -13.65 4.80
CA VAL A 282 0.01 -13.07 5.54
C VAL A 282 -1.06 -14.13 5.84
N PHE A 283 -1.45 -14.92 4.83
CA PHE A 283 -2.63 -15.78 4.91
C PHE A 283 -2.31 -17.26 5.13
N LEU A 284 -1.19 -17.75 4.59
CA LEU A 284 -0.84 -19.18 4.60
C LEU A 284 0.21 -19.52 5.68
N GLY A 285 1.06 -18.56 6.06
CA GLY A 285 2.13 -18.75 7.04
C GLY A 285 3.38 -19.46 6.52
N ALA A 286 3.61 -19.39 5.20
CA ALA A 286 4.83 -19.83 4.55
C ALA A 286 5.78 -18.65 4.32
#